data_AF-A6MKI6-F1
#
_entry.id   AF-A6MKI6-F1
#
_cell.length_a   1.000
_cell.length_b   1.000
_cell.length_c   1.000
_cell.angle_alpha   90.00
_cell.angle_beta   90.00
_cell.angle_gamma   90.00
#
_symmetry.space_group_name_H-M   'P 1'
#
loop_
_entity.id
_entity.type
_entity.pdbx_description
1 polymer ?
#
loop_
_entity_poly.entity_id
_entity_poly.type
_entity_poly.pdbx_seq_one_letter_code
_entity_poly.pdbx_strand_id
1 'polypeptide(L)'
;GPQERECPLCRLVGPYVPLWLGQEAGLCLDPGPPSHAFAPCGHVCSEKTARYWAQTPLPHGTHAFHAACPFCGAWLTGEHGCVRLIFQGPLD
;
A
#
# COMPACT_ATOMS: atom_id res chain seq x y z
N GLY A 1 -11.38 -26.22 -6.52
CA GLY A 1 -11.55 -25.11 -7.48
C GLY A 1 -11.74 -23.82 -6.72
N PRO A 2 -11.60 -22.64 -7.35
CA PRO A 2 -11.92 -21.38 -6.70
C PRO A 2 -13.40 -21.39 -6.25
N GLN A 3 -13.67 -20.99 -5.00
CA GLN A 3 -15.05 -20.80 -4.55
C GLN A 3 -15.62 -19.55 -5.24
N GLU A 4 -16.84 -19.66 -5.76
CA GLU A 4 -17.56 -18.48 -6.25
C GLU A 4 -18.08 -17.67 -5.06
N ARG A 5 -17.88 -16.34 -5.09
CA ARG A 5 -18.36 -15.41 -4.06
C ARG A 5 -18.99 -14.18 -4.70
N GLU A 6 -19.96 -13.59 -4.02
CA GLU A 6 -20.55 -12.31 -4.41
C GLU A 6 -19.62 -11.16 -4.01
N CYS A 7 -19.24 -10.31 -4.96
CA CYS A 7 -18.44 -9.12 -4.69
C CYS A 7 -19.23 -8.12 -3.83
N PRO A 8 -18.74 -7.69 -2.65
CA PRO A 8 -19.46 -6.76 -1.78
C PRO A 8 -19.60 -5.35 -2.38
N LEU A 9 -18.85 -5.03 -3.43
CA LEU A 9 -18.89 -3.73 -4.10
C LEU A 9 -19.86 -3.70 -5.29
N CYS A 10 -19.78 -4.69 -6.18
CA CYS A 10 -20.57 -4.70 -7.43
C CYS A 10 -21.66 -5.77 -7.49
N ARG A 11 -21.75 -6.66 -6.48
CA ARG A 11 -22.72 -7.77 -6.39
C ARG A 11 -22.67 -8.81 -7.50
N LEU A 12 -21.59 -8.82 -8.30
CA LEU A 12 -21.35 -9.89 -9.26
C LEU A 12 -20.79 -11.14 -8.55
N VAL A 13 -21.29 -12.31 -8.94
CA VAL A 13 -20.77 -13.61 -8.49
C VAL A 13 -19.62 -14.01 -9.39
N GLY A 14 -18.49 -14.39 -8.80
CA GLY A 14 -17.32 -14.84 -9.56
C GLY A 14 -16.30 -15.55 -8.69
N PRO A 15 -15.22 -16.08 -9.29
CA PRO A 15 -14.19 -16.80 -8.56
C PRO A 15 -13.48 -15.87 -7.57
N TYR A 16 -13.36 -16.32 -6.32
CA TYR A 16 -12.49 -15.67 -5.35
C TYR A 16 -11.02 -16.00 -5.64
N VAL A 17 -10.23 -14.98 -5.96
CA VAL A 17 -8.79 -15.11 -6.21
C VAL A 17 -8.04 -14.26 -5.18
N PRO A 18 -7.28 -14.88 -4.26
CA PRO A 18 -6.51 -14.13 -3.28
C PRO A 18 -5.40 -13.33 -3.99
N LEU A 19 -5.26 -12.05 -3.60
CA LEU A 19 -4.15 -11.22 -4.04
C LEU A 19 -2.98 -11.37 -3.07
N TRP A 20 -1.79 -11.63 -3.61
CA TRP A 20 -0.55 -11.71 -2.86
C TRP A 20 0.28 -10.48 -3.16
N LEU A 21 0.59 -9.70 -2.13
CA LEU A 21 1.42 -8.52 -2.25
C LEU A 21 2.87 -8.91 -1.99
N GLY A 22 3.75 -8.59 -2.95
CA GLY A 22 5.19 -8.77 -2.79
C GLY A 22 5.75 -7.83 -1.73
N GLN A 23 6.85 -8.24 -1.08
CA GLN A 23 7.58 -7.41 -0.14
C GLN A 23 9.04 -7.26 -0.60
N GLU A 24 9.50 -6.02 -0.79
CA GLU A 24 10.90 -5.73 -1.09
C GLU A 24 11.66 -5.49 0.22
N ALA A 25 12.51 -6.44 0.62
CA ALA A 25 13.17 -6.43 1.93
C ALA A 25 14.04 -5.18 2.20
N GLY A 26 14.60 -4.56 1.16
CA GLY A 26 15.39 -3.34 1.29
C GLY A 26 14.56 -2.07 1.57
N LEU A 27 13.24 -2.11 1.33
CA LEU A 27 12.34 -0.96 1.43
C LEU A 27 11.34 -1.09 2.58
N CYS A 28 11.08 -2.30 3.04
CA CYS A 28 10.21 -2.59 4.18
C CYS A 28 10.98 -2.58 5.51
N LEU A 29 10.47 -1.84 6.49
CA LEU A 29 11.11 -1.67 7.80
C LEU A 29 10.77 -2.76 8.82
N ASP A 30 9.84 -3.63 8.47
CA ASP A 30 9.32 -4.71 9.28
C ASP A 30 8.55 -5.70 8.39
N PRO A 31 8.41 -6.96 8.83
CA PRO A 31 7.62 -7.98 8.14
C PRO A 31 6.13 -7.93 8.53
N GLY A 32 5.62 -6.78 8.98
CA GLY A 32 4.24 -6.62 9.41
C GLY A 32 3.23 -6.77 8.26
N PRO A 33 1.95 -7.05 8.56
CA PRO A 33 0.94 -7.29 7.55
C PRO A 33 0.67 -6.04 6.69
N PRO A 34 0.31 -6.22 5.40
CA PRO A 34 -0.07 -5.12 4.52
C PRO A 34 -1.35 -4.46 5.02
N SER A 35 -1.23 -3.27 5.59
CA SER A 35 -2.36 -2.55 6.22
C SER A 35 -2.55 -1.13 5.70
N HIS A 36 -1.56 -0.60 4.99
CA HIS A 36 -1.56 0.78 4.48
C HIS A 36 -1.12 0.81 3.02
N ALA A 37 -1.69 1.73 2.25
CA ALA A 37 -1.29 2.02 0.88
C ALA A 37 -0.77 3.46 0.75
N PHE A 38 0.31 3.64 0.00
CA PHE A 38 0.80 4.97 -0.36
C PHE A 38 -0.18 5.69 -1.29
N ALA A 39 -0.39 6.99 -1.09
CA ALA A 39 -1.29 7.80 -1.90
C ALA A 39 -0.48 8.79 -2.77
N PRO A 40 -0.68 8.83 -4.11
CA PRO A 40 -1.77 8.21 -4.85
C PRO A 40 -1.45 6.84 -5.48
N CYS A 41 -0.21 6.34 -5.37
CA CYS A 41 0.24 5.21 -6.21
C CYS A 41 -0.30 3.83 -5.80
N GLY A 42 -0.89 3.68 -4.62
CA GLY A 42 -1.54 2.45 -4.17
C GLY A 42 -0.60 1.33 -3.72
N HIS A 43 0.73 1.53 -3.73
CA HIS A 43 1.66 0.51 -3.22
C HIS A 43 1.39 0.22 -1.74
N VAL A 44 1.23 -1.06 -1.42
CA VAL A 44 0.80 -1.52 -0.11
C VAL A 44 1.99 -2.02 0.71
N CYS A 45 2.02 -1.66 1.99
CA CYS A 45 3.02 -2.14 2.96
C CYS A 45 2.46 -2.12 4.39
N SER A 46 3.31 -2.46 5.36
CA SER A 46 2.98 -2.32 6.78
C SER A 46 2.76 -0.85 7.16
N GLU A 47 2.04 -0.61 8.25
CA GLU A 47 1.84 0.73 8.80
C GLU A 47 3.16 1.44 9.11
N LYS A 48 4.11 0.73 9.72
CA LYS A 48 5.40 1.29 10.10
C LYS A 48 6.21 1.68 8.86
N THR A 49 6.21 0.85 7.82
CA THR A 49 6.85 1.19 6.54
C THR A 49 6.18 2.40 5.88
N ALA A 50 4.84 2.42 5.82
CA ALA A 50 4.09 3.51 5.20
C ALA A 50 4.36 4.86 5.90
N ARG A 51 4.22 4.91 7.22
CA ARG A 51 4.43 6.13 8.02
C ARG A 51 5.86 6.65 7.91
N TYR A 52 6.85 5.75 7.93
CA TYR A 52 8.25 6.15 7.82
C TYR A 52 8.51 6.86 6.49
N TRP A 53 8.16 6.25 5.37
CA TRP A 53 8.44 6.83 4.05
C TRP A 53 7.59 8.07 3.75
N ALA A 54 6.37 8.15 4.29
CA ALA A 54 5.55 9.36 4.19
C ALA A 54 6.12 10.55 4.97
N GLN A 55 6.91 10.31 6.01
CA GLN A 55 7.54 11.35 6.83
C GLN A 55 9.03 11.55 6.52
N THR A 56 9.61 10.73 5.63
CA THR A 56 11.01 10.82 5.24
C THR A 56 11.13 11.71 4.01
N PRO A 57 11.59 12.97 4.16
CA PRO A 57 11.82 13.82 3.01
C PRO A 57 12.98 13.28 2.18
N LEU A 58 12.74 13.05 0.89
CA LEU A 58 13.80 12.75 -0.05
C LEU A 58 14.23 14.04 -0.75
N PRO A 59 15.56 14.24 -0.94
CA PRO A 59 16.07 15.40 -1.65
C PRO A 59 15.57 15.38 -3.09
N HIS A 60 15.02 16.51 -3.53
CA HIS A 60 14.53 16.72 -4.87
C HIS A 60 15.10 18.02 -5.45
N GLY A 61 15.94 17.87 -6.48
CA GLY A 61 16.67 18.99 -7.06
C GLY A 61 17.58 19.65 -6.02
N THR A 62 17.81 20.95 -6.17
CA THR A 62 18.74 21.71 -5.31
C THR A 62 18.09 22.32 -4.07
N HIS A 63 16.75 22.40 -4.00
CA HIS A 63 16.06 23.18 -2.94
C HIS A 63 14.75 22.59 -2.40
N ALA A 64 14.32 21.39 -2.80
CA ALA A 64 13.05 20.82 -2.36
C ALA A 64 13.22 19.47 -1.67
N PHE A 65 12.38 19.21 -0.68
CA PHE A 65 12.31 17.95 0.04
C PHE A 65 10.88 17.45 0.00
N HIS A 66 10.65 16.27 -0.58
CA HIS A 66 9.33 15.68 -0.68
C HIS A 66 9.37 14.21 -0.31
N ALA A 67 8.35 13.74 0.40
CA ALA A 67 8.15 12.32 0.62
C ALA A 67 7.73 11.66 -0.70
N ALA A 68 8.33 10.51 -1.02
CA ALA A 68 8.00 9.73 -2.20
C ALA A 68 7.86 8.25 -1.85
N CYS A 69 7.03 7.56 -2.62
CA CYS A 69 6.90 6.12 -2.53
C CYS A 69 8.26 5.46 -2.86
N PRO A 70 8.82 4.63 -1.97
CA PRO A 70 10.13 4.00 -2.19
C PRO A 70 10.10 2.97 -3.33
N PHE A 71 8.92 2.46 -3.68
CA PHE A 71 8.76 1.41 -4.69
C PHE A 71 8.69 1.95 -6.13
N CYS A 72 8.14 3.15 -6.33
CA CYS A 72 7.91 3.69 -7.68
C CYS A 72 8.32 5.16 -7.85
N GLY A 73 8.80 5.83 -6.82
CA GLY A 73 9.22 7.24 -6.87
C GLY A 73 8.07 8.25 -6.97
N ALA A 74 6.81 7.82 -6.97
CA ALA A 74 5.67 8.72 -6.99
C ALA A 74 5.63 9.61 -5.74
N TRP A 75 5.35 10.89 -5.91
CA TRP A 75 5.20 11.82 -4.78
C TRP A 75 4.01 11.45 -3.92
N LEU A 76 4.22 11.47 -2.62
CA LEU A 76 3.17 11.20 -1.66
C LEU A 76 2.38 12.47 -1.40
N THR A 77 1.05 12.34 -1.42
CA THR A 77 0.12 13.47 -1.32
C THR A 77 -0.92 13.24 -0.22
N GLY A 78 -1.58 14.32 0.21
CA GLY A 78 -2.52 14.29 1.33
C GLY A 78 -1.84 14.42 2.69
N GLU A 79 -2.64 14.50 3.77
CA GLU A 79 -2.16 14.79 5.12
C GLU A 79 -1.11 13.80 5.63
N HIS A 80 -1.23 12.52 5.25
CA HIS A 80 -0.37 11.45 5.74
C HIS A 80 0.43 10.74 4.65
N GLY A 81 0.29 11.09 3.37
CA GLY A 81 0.96 10.39 2.27
C GLY A 81 0.57 8.91 2.08
N CYS A 82 -0.29 8.37 2.94
CA CYS A 82 -0.77 6.99 2.92
C CYS A 82 -2.19 6.90 3.51
N VAL A 83 -2.88 5.81 3.18
CA VAL A 83 -4.24 5.51 3.66
C VAL A 83 -4.30 4.12 4.27
N ARG A 84 -5.09 3.94 5.33
CA ARG A 84 -5.33 2.63 5.94
C ARG A 84 -6.30 1.82 5.07
N LEU A 85 -5.95 0.57 4.77
CA LEU A 85 -6.80 -0.35 4.02
C LEU A 85 -7.99 -0.82 4.87
N ILE A 86 -9.14 -0.94 4.22
CA ILE A 86 -10.38 -1.49 4.78
C ILE A 86 -10.46 -3.02 4.68
N PHE A 87 -9.61 -3.64 3.85
CA PHE A 87 -9.49 -5.10 3.71
C PHE A 87 -8.02 -5.49 3.87
N GLN A 88 -7.71 -6.41 4.78
CA GLN A 88 -6.33 -6.74 5.19
C GLN A 88 -5.97 -8.22 5.07
N GLY A 89 -6.70 -8.99 4.26
CA GLY A 89 -6.39 -10.40 4.05
C GLY A 89 -7.53 -11.17 3.41
N PRO A 90 -7.35 -12.49 3.24
CA PRO A 90 -8.40 -13.36 2.75
C PRO A 90 -9.62 -13.30 3.67
N LEU A 91 -10.81 -13.28 3.08
CA LEU A 91 -12.05 -13.55 3.83
C LEU A 91 -12.14 -15.07 4.04
N ASP A 92 -12.34 -15.50 5.29
CA ASP A 92 -12.60 -16.90 5.68
C ASP A 92 -13.72 -17.54 4.82
#